data_AF-A0A8C2S560-F1
#
_entry.id   AF-A0A8C2S560-F1
#
_cell.length_a   1.000
_cell.length_b   1.000
_cell.length_c   1.000
_cell.angle_alpha   90.00
_cell.angle_beta   90.00
_cell.angle_gamma   90.00
#
_symmetry.space_group_name_H-M   'P 1'
#
loop_
_entity.id
_entity.type
_entity.pdbx_description
1 polymer ?
#
loop_
_entity_poly.entity_id
_entity_poly.type
_entity_poly.pdbx_seq_one_letter_code
_entity_poly.pdbx_strand_id
1 'polypeptide(L)'
;ISALQQGYSQVLCQTLSERNLEITSLKNQGENLRRDNAITSEMVSSLQKDMLAKDEQVQQLKQEVNQLKSENKEKDHQLEALNSRLEHFRSQVIKATYGRAKPFQDKPVSDQQLIEKITQVTEDNINFQQKKWTLQKETQLGLCRQEEVADSVEKLKKALDSCQACMKTSCCSNDLRKEVSFLQHLQVSPPVSGLQKVSLDILRLSLSWLEETEHLLQDVGIQFSSTNKWQPSSPVVA
;
A
#
# COMPACT_ATOMS: atom_id res chain seq x y z
N ILE A 1 95.17 44.26 91.40
CA ILE A 1 95.40 43.60 90.09
C ILE A 1 94.43 42.40 89.91
N SER A 2 94.33 41.48 90.87
CA SER A 2 93.48 40.27 90.76
C SER A 2 91.97 40.52 90.60
N ALA A 3 91.37 41.45 91.34
CA ALA A 3 89.92 41.74 91.25
C ALA A 3 89.50 42.33 89.89
N LEU A 4 90.37 43.14 89.28
CA LEU A 4 90.13 43.73 87.96
C LEU A 4 90.22 42.68 86.84
N GLN A 5 91.21 41.78 86.92
CA GLN A 5 91.33 40.64 86.01
C GLN A 5 90.12 39.69 86.13
N GLN A 6 89.63 39.47 87.34
CA GLN A 6 88.45 38.64 87.59
C GLN A 6 87.17 39.26 87.02
N GLY A 7 86.95 40.57 87.22
CA GLY A 7 85.82 41.29 86.63
C GLY A 7 85.86 41.30 85.10
N TYR A 8 87.03 41.52 84.51
CA TYR A 8 87.22 41.44 83.05
C TYR A 8 86.91 40.04 82.50
N SER A 9 87.42 38.99 83.15
CA SER A 9 87.15 37.60 82.77
C SER A 9 85.65 37.27 82.86
N GLN A 10 84.94 37.76 83.88
CA GLN A 10 83.50 37.51 84.03
C GLN A 10 82.68 38.19 82.93
N VAL A 11 82.96 39.46 82.64
CA VAL A 11 82.27 40.21 81.56
C VAL A 11 82.55 39.60 80.19
N LEU A 12 83.79 39.16 79.95
CA LEU A 12 84.17 38.47 78.72
C LEU A 12 83.42 37.14 78.55
N CYS A 13 83.36 36.31 79.61
CA CYS A 13 82.63 35.05 79.60
C CYS A 13 81.12 35.26 79.34
N GLN A 14 80.52 36.27 79.99
CA GLN A 14 79.12 36.62 79.78
C GLN A 14 78.84 37.03 78.33
N THR A 15 79.67 37.95 77.78
CA THR A 15 79.53 38.44 76.40
C THR A 15 79.70 37.32 75.38
N LEU A 16 80.68 36.42 75.59
CA LEU A 16 80.90 35.25 74.73
C LEU A 16 79.72 34.27 74.81
N SER A 17 79.14 34.07 75.99
CA SER A 17 77.97 33.21 76.16
C SER A 17 76.74 33.76 75.42
N GLU A 18 76.46 35.05 75.55
CA GLU A 18 75.35 35.73 74.84
C GLU A 18 75.54 35.65 73.31
N ARG A 19 76.76 35.91 72.82
CA ARG A 19 77.10 35.78 71.40
C ARG A 19 76.93 34.34 70.90
N ASN A 20 77.33 33.34 71.69
CA ASN A 20 77.14 31.92 71.32
C ASN A 20 75.65 31.53 71.26
N LEU A 21 74.82 32.06 72.16
CA LEU A 21 73.37 31.87 72.11
C LEU A 21 72.78 32.51 70.85
N GLU A 22 73.20 33.74 70.51
CA GLU A 22 72.78 34.44 69.30
C GLU A 22 73.18 33.69 68.02
N ILE A 23 74.43 33.21 67.93
CA ILE A 23 74.92 32.39 66.82
C ILE A 23 74.08 31.11 66.68
N THR A 24 73.76 30.45 67.79
CA THR A 24 72.94 29.22 67.78
C THR A 24 71.51 29.52 67.29
N SER A 25 70.92 30.62 67.75
CA SER A 25 69.59 31.08 67.33
C SER A 25 69.56 31.41 65.83
N LEU A 26 70.51 32.21 65.34
CA LEU A 26 70.61 32.59 63.93
C LEU A 26 70.86 31.36 63.04
N LYS A 27 71.68 30.41 63.48
CA LYS A 27 71.90 29.15 62.76
C LYS A 27 70.59 28.36 62.63
N ASN A 28 69.84 28.20 63.72
CA ASN A 28 68.54 27.51 63.70
C ASN A 28 67.53 28.21 62.79
N GLN A 29 67.49 29.55 62.83
CA GLN A 29 66.61 30.33 61.95
C GLN A 29 67.01 30.18 60.47
N GLY A 30 68.31 30.16 60.16
CA GLY A 30 68.81 29.89 58.80
C GLY A 30 68.46 28.48 58.31
N GLU A 31 68.56 27.47 59.17
CA GLU A 31 68.14 26.10 58.84
C GLU A 31 66.63 25.97 58.64
N ASN A 32 65.81 26.68 59.43
CA ASN A 32 64.37 26.78 59.24
C ASN A 32 64.03 27.42 57.88
N LEU A 33 64.59 28.59 57.58
CA LEU A 33 64.38 29.29 56.31
C LEU A 33 64.79 28.44 55.10
N ARG A 34 65.89 27.69 55.22
CA ARG A 34 66.33 26.76 54.16
C ARG A 34 65.29 25.65 53.92
N ARG A 35 64.70 25.08 54.98
CA ARG A 35 63.63 24.08 54.87
C ARG A 35 62.37 24.68 54.25
N ASP A 36 61.94 25.83 54.74
CA ASP A 36 60.72 26.49 54.25
C ASP A 36 60.86 26.89 52.77
N ASN A 37 62.04 27.35 52.36
CA ASN A 37 62.33 27.65 50.96
C ASN A 37 62.31 26.39 50.08
N ALA A 38 62.81 25.25 50.56
CA ALA A 38 62.75 23.99 49.83
C ALA A 38 61.30 23.52 49.63
N ILE A 39 60.48 23.56 50.69
CA ILE A 39 59.04 23.22 50.61
C ILE A 39 58.30 24.16 49.66
N THR A 40 58.56 25.46 49.77
CA THR A 40 57.94 26.48 48.90
C THR A 40 58.32 26.23 47.43
N SER A 41 59.58 25.94 47.15
CA SER A 41 60.04 25.64 45.79
C SER A 41 59.38 24.39 45.21
N GLU A 42 59.18 23.35 46.02
CA GLU A 42 58.50 22.13 45.59
C GLU A 42 57.02 22.39 45.28
N MET A 43 56.34 23.17 46.13
CA MET A 43 54.94 23.56 45.93
C MET A 43 54.74 24.46 44.71
N VAL A 44 55.68 25.36 44.43
CA VAL A 44 55.66 26.16 43.19
C VAL A 44 55.84 25.26 41.97
N SER A 45 56.73 24.26 42.03
CA SER A 45 56.92 23.32 40.94
C SER A 45 55.68 22.45 40.67
N SER A 46 54.99 21.99 41.72
CA SER A 46 53.75 21.23 41.54
C SER A 46 52.63 22.09 40.94
N LEU A 47 52.44 23.33 41.44
CA LEU A 47 51.47 24.27 40.89
C LEU A 47 51.75 24.61 39.42
N GLN A 48 53.02 24.75 39.03
CA GLN A 48 53.39 24.96 37.62
C GLN A 48 53.00 23.77 36.74
N LYS A 49 53.21 22.53 37.20
CA LYS A 49 52.78 21.33 36.45
C LYS A 49 51.25 21.25 36.33
N ASP A 50 50.53 21.52 37.42
CA ASP A 50 49.07 21.52 37.42
C ASP A 50 48.49 22.59 36.50
N MET A 51 49.10 23.78 36.47
CA MET A 51 48.72 24.87 35.57
C MET A 51 48.86 24.47 34.10
N LEU A 52 49.99 23.86 33.72
CA LEU A 52 50.21 23.36 32.35
C LEU A 52 49.19 22.29 31.97
N ALA A 53 48.93 21.32 32.86
CA ALA A 53 47.95 20.27 32.62
C ALA A 53 46.52 20.84 32.47
N LYS A 54 46.18 21.89 33.22
CA LYS A 54 44.89 22.59 33.10
C LYS A 54 44.80 23.41 31.82
N ASP A 55 45.86 24.06 31.40
CA ASP A 55 45.90 24.78 30.11
C ASP A 55 45.69 23.81 28.93
N GLU A 56 46.32 22.63 28.96
CA GLU A 56 46.08 21.58 27.96
C GLU A 56 44.61 21.13 27.93
N GLN A 57 44.00 20.88 29.10
CA GLN A 57 42.57 20.54 29.19
C GLN A 57 41.68 21.65 28.61
N VAL A 58 41.98 22.92 28.89
CA VAL A 58 41.22 24.06 28.37
C VAL A 58 41.32 24.13 26.84
N GLN A 59 42.51 23.87 26.26
CA GLN A 59 42.66 23.83 24.81
C GLN A 59 41.87 22.69 24.16
N GLN A 60 41.90 21.49 24.76
CA GLN A 60 41.13 20.34 24.29
C GLN A 60 39.62 20.62 24.33
N LEU A 61 39.10 21.12 25.45
CA LEU A 61 37.69 21.49 25.58
C LEU A 61 37.29 22.57 24.58
N LYS A 62 38.16 23.55 24.34
CA LYS A 62 37.91 24.59 23.34
C LYS A 62 37.81 24.02 21.92
N GLN A 63 38.64 23.04 21.58
CA GLN A 63 38.56 22.35 20.30
C GLN A 63 37.26 21.54 20.18
N GLU A 64 36.88 20.81 21.24
CA GLU A 64 35.65 20.03 21.27
C GLU A 64 34.40 20.92 21.14
N VAL A 65 34.35 22.06 21.84
CA VAL A 65 33.27 23.04 21.71
C VAL A 65 33.18 23.59 20.28
N ASN A 66 34.30 23.87 19.63
CA ASN A 66 34.30 24.34 18.25
C ASN A 66 33.79 23.28 17.27
N GLN A 67 34.14 22.01 17.50
CA GLN A 67 33.67 20.87 16.71
C GLN A 67 32.16 20.66 16.90
N LEU A 68 31.67 20.65 18.14
CA LEU A 68 30.24 20.53 18.41
C LEU A 68 29.46 21.70 17.80
N LYS A 69 30.02 22.91 17.82
CA LYS A 69 29.39 24.08 17.21
C LYS A 69 29.29 23.98 15.70
N SER A 70 30.29 23.43 15.01
CA SER A 70 30.23 23.22 13.55
C SER A 70 29.22 22.13 13.19
N GLU A 71 29.20 21.03 13.95
CA GLU A 71 28.22 19.95 13.77
C GLU A 71 26.79 20.42 14.02
N ASN A 72 26.57 21.27 15.03
CA ASN A 72 25.24 21.77 15.32
C ASN A 72 24.74 22.68 14.18
N LYS A 73 25.61 23.54 13.65
CA LYS A 73 25.29 24.33 12.45
C LYS A 73 24.93 23.45 11.27
N GLU A 74 25.69 22.38 11.01
CA GLU A 74 25.37 21.47 9.91
C GLU A 74 23.99 20.81 10.10
N LYS A 75 23.69 20.33 11.32
CA LYS A 75 22.37 19.78 11.63
C LYS A 75 21.25 20.81 11.44
N ASP A 76 21.47 22.08 11.80
CA ASP A 76 20.50 23.15 11.57
C ASP A 76 20.22 23.36 10.06
N HIS A 77 21.26 23.34 9.22
CA HIS A 77 21.08 23.44 7.76
C HIS A 77 20.30 22.24 7.19
N GLN A 78 20.55 21.03 7.70
CA GLN A 78 19.82 19.83 7.30
C GLN A 78 18.36 19.89 7.71
N LEU A 79 18.06 20.39 8.92
CA LEU A 79 16.69 20.60 9.39
C LEU A 79 15.94 21.60 8.51
N GLU A 80 16.56 22.72 8.15
CA GLU A 80 15.94 23.73 7.28
C GLU A 80 15.62 23.17 5.89
N ALA A 81 16.54 22.37 5.32
CA ALA A 81 16.34 21.71 4.04
C ALA A 81 15.20 20.68 4.09
N LEU A 82 15.10 19.90 5.18
CA LEU A 82 13.99 18.96 5.41
C LEU A 82 12.66 19.69 5.58
N ASN A 83 12.64 20.80 6.32
CA ASN A 83 11.45 21.59 6.54
C ASN A 83 10.92 22.17 5.22
N SER A 84 11.81 22.69 4.38
CA SER A 84 11.46 23.17 3.03
C SER A 84 10.86 22.06 2.15
N ARG A 85 11.39 20.83 2.22
CA ARG A 85 10.85 19.68 1.49
C ARG A 85 9.48 19.26 2.02
N LEU A 86 9.28 19.31 3.34
CA LEU A 86 8.01 18.99 3.97
C LEU A 86 6.92 19.99 3.54
N GLU A 87 7.21 21.29 3.51
CA GLU A 87 6.28 22.32 3.06
C GLU A 87 5.93 22.18 1.57
N HIS A 88 6.91 21.81 0.74
CA HIS A 88 6.66 21.50 -0.66
C HIS A 88 5.73 20.29 -0.81
N PHE A 89 6.00 19.22 -0.08
CA PHE A 89 5.15 18.02 -0.07
C PHE A 89 3.73 18.35 0.40
N ARG A 90 3.59 19.08 1.51
CA ARG A 90 2.31 19.57 2.03
C ARG A 90 1.51 20.30 0.96
N SER A 91 2.16 21.22 0.25
CA SER A 91 1.53 22.00 -0.83
C SER A 91 1.02 21.10 -1.97
N GLN A 92 1.77 20.06 -2.34
CA GLN A 92 1.33 19.09 -3.34
C GLN A 92 0.12 18.28 -2.88
N VAL A 93 0.11 17.84 -1.62
CA VAL A 93 -1.01 17.08 -1.04
C VAL A 93 -2.28 17.94 -1.00
N ILE A 94 -2.18 19.21 -0.60
CA ILE A 94 -3.31 20.15 -0.63
C ILE A 94 -3.84 20.29 -2.07
N LYS A 95 -2.95 20.46 -3.05
CA LYS A 95 -3.35 20.58 -4.46
C LYS A 95 -4.01 19.30 -5.01
N ALA A 96 -3.54 18.13 -4.61
CA ALA A 96 -4.11 16.85 -5.03
C ALA A 96 -5.49 16.59 -4.41
N THR A 97 -5.67 16.98 -3.14
CA THR A 97 -6.92 16.72 -2.38
C THR A 97 -8.01 17.75 -2.65
N TYR A 98 -7.65 19.02 -2.84
CA TYR A 98 -8.61 20.11 -3.06
C TYR A 98 -8.64 20.62 -4.52
N GLY A 99 -7.74 20.13 -5.37
CA GLY A 99 -7.66 20.54 -6.78
C GLY A 99 -7.10 21.96 -6.96
N ARG A 100 -7.49 22.62 -8.06
CA ARG A 100 -7.04 23.98 -8.41
C ARG A 100 -7.77 25.08 -7.63
N ALA A 101 -8.87 24.75 -6.96
CA ALA A 101 -9.62 25.67 -6.13
C ALA A 101 -9.00 25.70 -4.72
N LYS A 102 -8.34 26.82 -4.37
CA LYS A 102 -7.79 27.02 -3.03
C LYS A 102 -8.93 27.00 -1.99
N PRO A 103 -8.86 26.19 -0.93
CA PRO A 103 -9.78 26.32 0.20
C PRO A 103 -9.34 27.55 0.99
N PHE A 104 -10.14 28.61 0.92
CA PHE A 104 -10.05 29.83 1.73
C PHE A 104 -8.85 30.77 1.44
N GLN A 105 -9.17 32.04 1.18
CA GLN A 105 -8.20 33.10 0.87
C GLN A 105 -7.42 33.59 2.11
N ASP A 106 -7.86 33.28 3.34
CA ASP A 106 -7.31 33.93 4.55
C ASP A 106 -6.87 33.00 5.69
N LYS A 107 -7.07 31.67 5.60
CA LYS A 107 -6.68 30.74 6.67
C LYS A 107 -5.88 29.55 6.13
N PRO A 108 -4.66 29.28 6.65
CA PRO A 108 -3.89 28.12 6.25
C PRO A 108 -4.65 26.84 6.61
N VAL A 109 -4.73 25.91 5.65
CA VAL A 109 -5.31 24.58 5.87
C VAL A 109 -4.57 23.91 7.03
N SER A 110 -5.31 23.38 8.01
CA SER A 110 -4.74 22.64 9.14
C SER A 110 -4.40 21.20 8.75
N ASP A 111 -3.43 20.60 9.43
CA ASP A 111 -3.04 19.19 9.26
C ASP A 111 -4.23 18.26 9.44
N GLN A 112 -5.08 18.55 10.43
CA GLN A 112 -6.27 17.77 10.70
C GLN A 112 -7.25 17.79 9.52
N GLN A 113 -7.46 18.96 8.92
CA GLN A 113 -8.34 19.12 7.76
C GLN A 113 -7.76 18.42 6.53
N LEU A 114 -6.44 18.40 6.40
CA LEU A 114 -5.76 17.71 5.31
C LEU A 114 -5.91 16.20 5.46
N ILE A 115 -5.68 15.66 6.66
CA ILE A 115 -5.85 14.24 6.97
C ILE A 115 -7.29 13.81 6.68
N GLU A 116 -8.28 14.54 7.20
CA GLU A 116 -9.69 14.22 6.98
C GLU A 116 -10.04 14.19 5.48
N LYS A 117 -9.49 15.12 4.69
CA LYS A 117 -9.72 15.13 3.24
C LYS A 117 -9.03 13.98 2.51
N ILE A 118 -7.81 13.61 2.90
CA ILE A 118 -7.12 12.44 2.36
C ILE A 118 -7.92 11.18 2.66
N THR A 119 -8.40 11.03 3.91
CA THR A 119 -9.24 9.90 4.32
C THR A 119 -10.51 9.82 3.48
N GLN A 120 -11.21 10.94 3.30
CA GLN A 120 -12.42 10.99 2.47
C GLN A 120 -12.13 10.59 1.02
N VAL A 121 -11.11 11.16 0.38
CA VAL A 121 -10.74 10.81 -1.01
C VAL A 121 -10.36 9.33 -1.13
N THR A 122 -9.71 8.78 -0.10
CA THR A 122 -9.34 7.36 -0.06
C THR A 122 -10.57 6.47 0.01
N GLU A 123 -11.52 6.80 0.88
CA GLU A 123 -12.78 6.08 1.03
C GLU A 123 -13.62 6.17 -0.26
N ASP A 124 -13.76 7.35 -0.84
CA ASP A 124 -14.45 7.57 -2.11
C ASP A 124 -13.83 6.74 -3.24
N ASN A 125 -12.50 6.67 -3.31
CA ASN A 125 -11.81 5.85 -4.30
C ASN A 125 -12.07 4.35 -4.09
N ILE A 126 -12.07 3.86 -2.85
CA ILE A 126 -12.41 2.45 -2.54
C ILE A 126 -13.83 2.15 -2.99
N ASN A 127 -14.79 2.99 -2.62
CA ASN A 127 -16.20 2.87 -3.01
C ASN A 127 -16.37 2.89 -4.54
N PHE A 128 -15.65 3.78 -5.22
CA PHE A 128 -15.64 3.87 -6.68
C PHE A 128 -15.09 2.58 -7.33
N GLN A 129 -13.97 2.05 -6.85
CA GLN A 129 -13.40 0.80 -7.37
C GLN A 129 -14.34 -0.38 -7.15
N GLN A 130 -14.99 -0.46 -5.98
CA GLN A 130 -15.99 -1.50 -5.70
C GLN A 130 -17.18 -1.40 -6.67
N LYS A 131 -17.71 -0.18 -6.88
CA LYS A 131 -18.82 0.03 -7.82
C LYS A 131 -18.42 -0.32 -9.26
N LYS A 132 -17.20 0.06 -9.67
CA LYS A 132 -16.63 -0.29 -10.98
C LYS A 132 -16.55 -1.80 -11.17
N TRP A 133 -16.07 -2.53 -10.17
CA TRP A 133 -15.99 -4.00 -10.20
C TRP A 133 -17.37 -4.65 -10.34
N THR A 134 -18.36 -4.21 -9.55
CA THR A 134 -19.73 -4.72 -9.62
C THR A 134 -20.35 -4.52 -11.00
N LEU A 135 -20.26 -3.30 -11.55
CA LEU A 135 -20.79 -2.99 -12.87
C LEU A 135 -20.11 -3.79 -13.99
N GLN A 136 -18.80 -4.00 -13.90
CA GLN A 136 -18.07 -4.83 -14.85
C GLN A 136 -18.53 -6.28 -14.81
N LYS A 137 -18.76 -6.84 -13.62
CA LYS A 137 -19.28 -8.20 -13.44
C LYS A 137 -20.70 -8.34 -13.98
N GLU A 138 -21.59 -7.38 -13.69
CA GLU A 138 -22.95 -7.36 -14.22
C GLU A 138 -22.98 -7.28 -15.75
N THR A 139 -22.11 -6.46 -16.34
CA THR A 139 -21.99 -6.35 -17.80
C THR A 139 -21.58 -7.69 -18.43
N GLN A 140 -20.59 -8.38 -17.86
CA GLN A 140 -20.14 -9.70 -18.33
C GLN A 140 -21.26 -10.76 -18.21
N LEU A 141 -21.97 -10.77 -17.08
CA LEU A 141 -23.12 -11.66 -16.89
C LEU A 141 -24.25 -11.35 -17.88
N GLY A 142 -24.50 -10.06 -18.17
CA GLY A 142 -25.48 -9.61 -19.15
C GLY A 142 -25.15 -10.09 -20.56
N LEU A 143 -23.89 -9.97 -20.98
CA LEU A 143 -23.44 -10.47 -22.29
C LEU A 143 -23.59 -11.99 -22.42
N CYS A 144 -23.18 -12.75 -21.40
CA CYS A 144 -23.33 -14.21 -21.40
C CYS A 144 -24.80 -14.64 -21.50
N ARG A 145 -25.70 -13.97 -20.76
CA ARG A 145 -27.15 -14.21 -20.87
C ARG A 145 -27.71 -13.84 -22.25
N GLN A 146 -27.23 -12.75 -22.85
CA GLN A 146 -27.67 -12.35 -24.19
C GLN A 146 -27.24 -13.36 -25.26
N GLU A 147 -26.02 -13.88 -25.16
CA GLU A 147 -25.50 -14.92 -26.04
C GLU A 147 -26.30 -16.23 -25.90
N GLU A 148 -26.60 -16.66 -24.66
CA GLU A 148 -27.45 -17.83 -24.39
C GLU A 148 -28.86 -17.66 -25.01
N VAL A 149 -29.46 -16.48 -24.85
CA VAL A 149 -30.76 -16.18 -25.46
C VAL A 149 -30.67 -16.22 -26.99
N ALA A 150 -29.65 -15.59 -27.59
CA ALA A 150 -29.46 -15.58 -29.04
C ALA A 150 -29.29 -17.00 -29.62
N ASP A 151 -28.48 -17.85 -28.98
CA ASP A 151 -28.31 -19.24 -29.38
C ASP A 151 -29.62 -20.04 -29.27
N SER A 152 -30.37 -19.85 -28.18
CA SER A 152 -31.66 -20.52 -27.99
C SER A 152 -32.73 -20.07 -29.00
N VAL A 153 -32.75 -18.80 -29.39
CA VAL A 153 -33.63 -18.28 -30.46
C VAL A 153 -33.26 -18.89 -31.81
N GLU A 154 -31.96 -18.97 -32.13
CA GLU A 154 -31.50 -19.53 -33.41
C GLU A 154 -31.79 -21.04 -33.51
N LYS A 155 -31.61 -21.78 -32.41
CA LYS A 155 -32.02 -23.19 -32.32
C LYS A 155 -33.51 -23.37 -32.56
N LEU A 156 -34.33 -22.57 -31.89
CA LEU A 156 -35.78 -22.61 -32.05
C LEU A 156 -36.19 -22.30 -33.50
N LYS A 157 -35.59 -21.26 -34.09
CA LYS A 157 -35.83 -20.87 -35.48
C LYS A 157 -35.53 -22.01 -36.46
N LYS A 158 -34.36 -22.65 -36.35
CA LYS A 158 -33.99 -23.79 -37.22
C LYS A 158 -34.97 -24.95 -37.11
N ALA A 159 -35.43 -25.28 -35.90
CA ALA A 159 -36.43 -26.33 -35.70
C ALA A 159 -37.79 -25.97 -36.32
N LEU A 160 -38.19 -24.69 -36.24
CA LEU A 160 -39.40 -24.20 -36.88
C LEU A 160 -39.29 -24.18 -38.40
N ASP A 161 -38.15 -23.79 -38.95
CA ASP A 161 -37.88 -23.84 -40.39
C ASP A 161 -37.99 -25.28 -40.92
N SER A 162 -37.52 -26.27 -40.15
CA SER A 162 -37.69 -27.70 -40.46
C SER A 162 -39.16 -28.12 -40.47
N CYS A 163 -39.93 -27.75 -39.44
CA CYS A 163 -41.38 -27.99 -39.39
C CYS A 163 -42.11 -27.35 -40.58
N GLN A 164 -41.73 -26.12 -40.94
CA GLN A 164 -42.31 -25.39 -42.05
C GLN A 164 -41.94 -26.02 -43.41
N ALA A 165 -40.69 -26.47 -43.57
CA ALA A 165 -40.24 -27.16 -44.78
C ALA A 165 -40.96 -28.50 -44.96
N CYS A 166 -41.19 -29.24 -43.87
CA CYS A 166 -42.00 -30.45 -43.87
C CYS A 166 -43.39 -30.15 -44.42
N MET A 167 -44.13 -29.20 -43.84
CA MET A 167 -45.49 -28.87 -44.31
C MET A 167 -45.56 -28.39 -45.77
N LYS A 168 -44.49 -27.77 -46.28
CA LYS A 168 -44.42 -27.29 -47.67
C LYS A 168 -44.09 -28.37 -48.69
N THR A 169 -43.30 -29.37 -48.30
CA THR A 169 -42.72 -30.36 -49.24
C THR A 169 -43.29 -31.76 -49.06
N SER A 170 -43.74 -32.12 -47.85
CA SER A 170 -44.41 -33.38 -47.54
C SER A 170 -45.77 -33.14 -46.88
N CYS A 171 -46.82 -33.75 -47.44
CA CYS A 171 -48.18 -33.71 -46.88
C CYS A 171 -48.43 -34.96 -46.02
N CYS A 172 -47.50 -35.32 -45.12
CA CYS A 172 -47.65 -36.50 -44.26
C CYS A 172 -47.58 -36.14 -42.77
N SER A 173 -48.63 -36.51 -42.02
CA SER A 173 -48.74 -36.33 -40.58
C SER A 173 -47.61 -36.98 -39.81
N ASN A 174 -47.11 -38.13 -40.26
CA ASN A 174 -46.02 -38.85 -39.60
C ASN A 174 -44.69 -38.08 -39.62
N ASP A 175 -44.40 -37.35 -40.69
CA ASP A 175 -43.17 -36.55 -40.77
C ASP A 175 -43.29 -35.27 -39.95
N LEU A 176 -44.43 -34.58 -40.03
CA LEU A 176 -44.69 -33.42 -39.17
C LEU A 176 -44.69 -33.80 -37.69
N ARG A 177 -45.23 -34.96 -37.32
CA ARG A 177 -45.24 -35.47 -35.93
C ARG A 177 -43.83 -35.69 -35.39
N LYS A 178 -42.89 -36.17 -36.22
CA LYS A 178 -41.47 -36.30 -35.83
C LYS A 178 -40.84 -34.94 -35.57
N GLU A 179 -41.06 -33.98 -36.47
CA GLU A 179 -40.52 -32.62 -36.32
C GLU A 179 -41.11 -31.88 -35.10
N VAL A 180 -42.42 -32.03 -34.85
CA VAL A 180 -43.08 -31.50 -33.64
C VAL A 180 -42.53 -32.15 -32.37
N SER A 181 -42.27 -33.46 -32.41
CA SER A 181 -41.65 -34.16 -31.28
C SER A 181 -40.22 -33.68 -31.03
N PHE A 182 -39.46 -33.38 -32.07
CA PHE A 182 -38.12 -32.79 -31.96
C PHE A 182 -38.19 -31.39 -31.35
N LEU A 183 -39.08 -30.53 -31.86
CA LEU A 183 -39.31 -29.19 -31.32
C LEU A 183 -39.71 -29.21 -29.84
N GLN A 184 -40.49 -30.20 -29.41
CA GLN A 184 -40.94 -30.34 -28.01
C GLN A 184 -39.79 -30.61 -27.03
N HIS A 185 -38.77 -31.36 -27.46
CA HIS A 185 -37.64 -31.74 -26.61
C HIS A 185 -36.43 -30.81 -26.80
N LEU A 186 -36.53 -29.81 -27.69
CA LEU A 186 -35.48 -28.83 -27.91
C LEU A 186 -35.24 -28.03 -26.63
N GLN A 187 -33.99 -28.01 -26.18
CA GLN A 187 -33.58 -27.20 -25.03
C GLN A 187 -33.45 -25.73 -25.44
N VAL A 188 -34.29 -24.88 -24.85
CA VAL A 188 -34.25 -23.42 -25.04
C VAL A 188 -34.15 -22.72 -23.69
N SER A 189 -33.60 -21.51 -23.69
CA SER A 189 -33.46 -20.71 -22.48
C SER A 189 -34.85 -20.31 -21.92
N PRO A 190 -34.98 -20.04 -20.60
CA PRO A 190 -36.26 -19.67 -20.00
C PRO A 190 -37.00 -18.51 -20.70
N PRO A 191 -36.34 -17.42 -21.16
CA PRO A 191 -37.01 -16.35 -21.90
C PRO A 191 -37.66 -16.79 -23.23
N VAL A 192 -37.14 -17.86 -23.85
CA VAL A 192 -37.59 -18.35 -25.17
C VAL A 192 -38.59 -19.51 -25.05
N SER A 193 -38.68 -20.13 -23.86
CA SER A 193 -39.61 -21.25 -23.59
C SER A 193 -41.08 -20.93 -23.87
N GLY A 194 -41.52 -19.70 -23.59
CA GLY A 194 -42.88 -19.25 -23.89
C GLY A 194 -43.17 -19.26 -25.39
N LEU A 195 -42.20 -18.85 -26.21
CA LEU A 195 -42.33 -18.86 -27.67
C LEU A 195 -42.34 -20.29 -28.22
N GLN A 196 -41.47 -21.16 -27.71
CA GLN A 196 -41.47 -22.59 -28.06
C GLN A 196 -42.84 -23.22 -27.78
N LYS A 197 -43.43 -22.93 -26.62
CA LYS A 197 -44.76 -23.44 -26.25
C LYS A 197 -45.84 -22.99 -27.23
N VAL A 198 -45.92 -21.70 -27.52
CA VAL A 198 -46.91 -21.16 -28.48
C VAL A 198 -46.74 -21.79 -29.86
N SER A 199 -45.50 -21.94 -30.34
CA SER A 199 -45.24 -22.59 -31.62
C SER A 199 -45.66 -24.06 -31.63
N LEU A 200 -45.42 -24.79 -30.54
CA LEU A 200 -45.86 -26.18 -30.39
C LEU A 200 -47.39 -26.29 -30.41
N ASP A 201 -48.09 -25.39 -29.72
CA ASP A 201 -49.55 -25.39 -29.67
C ASP A 201 -50.15 -25.14 -31.07
N ILE A 202 -49.57 -24.21 -31.85
CA ILE A 202 -49.95 -23.97 -33.24
C ILE A 202 -49.68 -25.20 -34.12
N LEU A 203 -48.48 -25.78 -34.03
CA LEU A 203 -48.10 -26.93 -34.86
C LEU A 203 -48.91 -28.18 -34.52
N ARG A 204 -49.26 -28.40 -33.26
CA ARG A 204 -50.15 -29.50 -32.83
C ARG A 204 -51.55 -29.34 -33.40
N LEU A 205 -52.09 -28.12 -33.41
CA LEU A 205 -53.37 -27.86 -34.07
C LEU A 205 -53.27 -28.19 -35.57
N SER A 206 -52.25 -27.67 -36.27
CA SER A 206 -52.03 -27.98 -37.69
C SER A 206 -51.87 -29.48 -37.96
N LEU A 207 -51.15 -30.19 -37.08
CA LEU A 207 -50.98 -31.63 -37.17
C LEU A 207 -52.32 -32.37 -37.01
N SER A 208 -53.15 -31.98 -36.04
CA SER A 208 -54.47 -32.61 -35.85
C SER A 208 -55.38 -32.45 -37.08
N TRP A 209 -55.34 -31.28 -37.74
CA TRP A 209 -56.06 -31.05 -38.99
C TRP A 209 -55.54 -31.92 -40.13
N LEU A 210 -54.22 -32.07 -40.23
CA LEU A 210 -53.59 -32.91 -41.24
C LEU A 210 -53.93 -34.39 -41.03
N GLU A 211 -53.86 -34.87 -39.78
CA GLU A 211 -54.23 -36.23 -39.40
C GLU A 211 -55.69 -36.52 -39.73
N GLU A 212 -56.62 -35.66 -39.34
CA GLU A 212 -58.06 -35.84 -39.65
C GLU A 212 -58.31 -35.88 -41.16
N THR A 213 -57.65 -35.00 -41.91
CA THR A 213 -57.78 -34.95 -43.38
C THR A 213 -57.22 -36.22 -44.03
N GLU A 214 -56.09 -36.73 -43.56
CA GLU A 214 -55.51 -37.99 -44.05
C GLU A 214 -56.43 -39.18 -43.77
N HIS A 215 -57.05 -39.25 -42.59
CA HIS A 215 -58.02 -40.30 -42.25
C HIS A 215 -59.25 -40.25 -43.16
N LEU A 216 -59.84 -39.07 -43.37
CA LEU A 216 -60.99 -38.92 -44.27
C LEU A 216 -60.66 -39.32 -45.72
N LEU A 217 -59.47 -38.97 -46.21
CA LEU A 217 -59.03 -39.35 -47.55
C LEU A 217 -58.74 -40.85 -47.66
N GLN A 218 -58.21 -41.45 -46.60
CA GLN A 218 -58.04 -42.90 -46.49
C GLN A 218 -59.39 -43.63 -46.53
N ASP A 219 -60.42 -43.12 -45.85
CA ASP A 219 -61.78 -43.67 -45.86
C ASP A 219 -62.42 -43.63 -47.26
N VAL A 220 -62.03 -42.65 -48.09
CA VAL A 220 -62.45 -42.53 -49.50
C VAL A 220 -61.54 -43.34 -50.46
N GLY A 221 -60.54 -44.05 -49.93
CA GLY A 221 -59.67 -44.96 -50.69
C GLY A 221 -58.43 -44.30 -51.31
N ILE A 222 -58.11 -43.06 -50.95
CA ILE A 222 -56.90 -42.36 -51.41
C ILE A 222 -55.76 -42.66 -50.43
N GLN A 223 -54.82 -43.52 -50.82
CA GLN A 223 -53.65 -43.83 -49.99
C GLN A 223 -52.52 -42.82 -50.18
N PHE A 224 -52.04 -42.27 -49.07
CA PHE A 224 -50.80 -41.49 -49.02
C PHE A 224 -49.62 -42.44 -48.87
N SER A 225 -48.86 -42.61 -49.95
CA SER A 225 -47.65 -43.45 -49.98
C SER A 225 -46.55 -42.85 -49.10
N SER A 226 -46.52 -43.20 -47.82
CA SER A 226 -45.35 -42.99 -46.99
C SER A 226 -44.30 -44.08 -47.26
N THR A 227 -43.76 -44.18 -48.48
CA THR A 227 -42.46 -44.82 -48.77
C THR A 227 -42.09 -44.61 -50.24
N ASN A 228 -41.04 -43.84 -50.47
CA ASN A 228 -40.38 -43.69 -51.76
C ASN A 228 -39.55 -44.96 -52.06
N LYS A 229 -40.12 -45.95 -52.77
CA LYS A 229 -39.38 -47.00 -53.49
C LYS A 229 -40.18 -47.49 -54.70
N TRP A 230 -39.96 -46.85 -55.85
CA TRP A 230 -40.21 -47.47 -57.14
C TRP A 230 -39.14 -48.55 -57.37
N GLN A 231 -39.54 -49.83 -57.43
CA GLN A 231 -38.74 -50.88 -58.06
C GLN A 231 -39.44 -51.31 -59.35
N PRO A 232 -38.74 -51.35 -60.50
CA PRO A 232 -39.30 -51.95 -61.70
C PRO A 232 -39.19 -53.48 -61.60
N SER A 233 -40.32 -54.16 -61.76
CA SER A 233 -40.39 -55.60 -61.92
C SER A 233 -39.70 -56.02 -63.23
N SER A 234 -38.71 -56.91 -63.16
CA SER A 234 -38.18 -57.61 -64.34
C SER A 234 -39.26 -58.44 -65.02
N PRO A 235 -39.26 -58.56 -66.37
CA PRO A 235 -40.17 -59.44 -67.08
C PRO A 235 -39.71 -60.90 -66.99
N VAL A 236 -40.68 -61.78 -66.74
CA VAL A 236 -40.59 -63.23 -66.89
C VAL A 236 -40.68 -63.58 -68.37
N VAL A 237 -39.86 -64.57 -68.74
CA VAL A 237 -39.68 -65.19 -70.05
C VAL A 237 -40.97 -65.80 -70.59
N ALA A 238 -41.22 -65.59 -71.89
CA ALA A 238 -41.75 -66.59 -72.83
C ALA A 238 -41.12 -66.33 -74.20
#